data_AF-M2M3V9-F1
#
_entry.id   AF-M2M3V9-F1
#
_cell.length_a   1.000
_cell.length_b   1.000
_cell.length_c   1.000
_cell.angle_alpha   90.00
_cell.angle_beta   90.00
_cell.angle_gamma   90.00
#
_symmetry.space_group_name_H-M   'P 1'
#
loop_
_entity.id
_entity.type
_entity.pdbx_description
1 polymer ?
#
loop_
_entity_poly.entity_id
_entity_poly.type
_entity_poly.pdbx_seq_one_letter_code
_entity_poly.pdbx_strand_id
1 'polypeptide(L)'
;FEPEPPPLNYSLWPRKWSIIIFWSLILIDCIAMPIGLYFGLWYGTDLSPNTVFSIVTAALGGVSIIEYFLRLKRLLRKNSTARPIGARRWYLDFFHWNFTLGWFVIMIELIVGTIPEDPPIRLLAMPVVSMLYVFGTELIIADVLRLFHIPAPFRISSMPKGSQLRPCVYSIIEDVVAVDGSGGVAFREALNKRYEDSHVFRAMLRRLGAFWAFGMEAIAIVLTILIFTVQHEAAYVIGWSVPFIWAGIWIVITYYYVKKKLREEKVAWTEEIAAKA
;
A
#
# COMPACT_ATOMS: atom_id res chain seq x y z
N PHE A 1 32.89 0.33 14.75
CA PHE A 1 31.78 -0.15 13.92
C PHE A 1 31.14 -1.35 14.61
N GLU A 2 29.81 -1.47 14.59
CA GLU A 2 29.13 -2.68 15.10
C GLU A 2 29.45 -3.88 14.18
N PRO A 3 29.60 -5.11 14.71
CA PRO A 3 30.03 -6.29 13.95
C PRO A 3 29.02 -6.74 12.88
N GLU A 4 27.74 -6.35 13.01
CA GLU A 4 26.68 -6.65 12.07
C GLU A 4 25.89 -5.38 11.70
N PRO A 5 25.18 -5.36 10.55
CA PRO A 5 24.27 -4.26 10.23
C PRO A 5 23.21 -4.08 11.33
N PRO A 6 22.78 -2.84 11.63
CA PRO A 6 21.77 -2.59 12.66
C PRO A 6 20.51 -3.46 12.46
N PRO A 7 20.10 -4.25 13.47
CA PRO A 7 18.98 -5.16 13.34
C PRO A 7 17.66 -4.38 13.35
N LEU A 8 16.68 -4.84 12.56
CA LEU A 8 15.33 -4.26 12.55
C LEU A 8 14.48 -4.69 13.76
N ASN A 9 14.96 -5.68 14.53
CA ASN A 9 14.30 -6.22 15.73
C ASN A 9 12.81 -6.57 15.52
N TYR A 10 12.47 -7.04 14.31
CA TYR A 10 11.09 -7.33 13.92
C TYR A 10 11.04 -8.58 13.04
N SER A 11 10.04 -9.44 13.29
CA SER A 11 9.79 -10.65 12.51
C SER A 11 8.30 -10.79 12.20
N LEU A 12 8.00 -11.16 10.96
CA LEU A 12 6.65 -11.45 10.48
C LEU A 12 6.19 -12.86 10.86
N TRP A 13 7.12 -13.77 11.19
CA TRP A 13 6.83 -15.19 11.41
C TRP A 13 5.81 -15.45 12.53
N PRO A 14 5.88 -14.79 13.70
CA PRO A 14 4.87 -14.96 14.75
C PRO A 14 3.47 -14.50 14.34
N ARG A 15 3.37 -13.67 13.29
CA ARG A 15 2.13 -13.02 12.84
C ARG A 15 1.57 -13.63 11.55
N LYS A 16 2.18 -14.72 11.06
CA LYS A 16 1.82 -15.33 9.77
C LYS A 16 0.33 -15.65 9.63
N TRP A 17 -0.30 -16.15 10.69
CA TRP A 17 -1.73 -16.48 10.67
C TRP A 17 -2.61 -15.24 10.60
N SER A 18 -2.28 -14.19 11.35
CA SER A 18 -2.99 -12.92 11.25
C SER A 18 -2.87 -12.31 9.86
N ILE A 19 -1.68 -12.38 9.24
CA ILE A 19 -1.44 -11.91 7.87
C ILE A 19 -2.25 -12.73 6.86
N ILE A 20 -2.25 -14.06 6.98
CA ILE A 20 -3.02 -14.94 6.09
C ILE A 20 -4.52 -14.65 6.22
N ILE A 21 -5.05 -14.60 7.44
CA ILE A 21 -6.48 -14.32 7.68
C ILE A 21 -6.85 -12.95 7.11
N PHE A 22 -6.05 -11.92 7.39
CA PHE A 22 -6.29 -10.57 6.88
C PHE A 22 -6.35 -10.53 5.35
N TRP A 23 -5.34 -11.08 4.66
CA TRP A 23 -5.32 -11.08 3.21
C TRP A 23 -6.42 -11.95 2.60
N SER A 24 -6.77 -13.09 3.22
CA SER A 24 -7.93 -13.88 2.80
C SER A 24 -9.23 -13.09 2.89
N LEU A 25 -9.44 -12.34 3.97
CA LEU A 25 -10.62 -11.47 4.12
C LEU A 25 -10.63 -10.36 3.07
N ILE A 26 -9.49 -9.73 2.78
CA ILE A 26 -9.37 -8.73 1.70
C ILE A 26 -9.69 -9.33 0.33
N LEU A 27 -9.19 -10.52 0.00
CA LEU A 27 -9.50 -11.17 -1.28
C LEU A 27 -10.98 -11.54 -1.40
N ILE A 28 -11.62 -11.95 -0.30
CA ILE A 28 -13.06 -12.19 -0.27
C ILE A 28 -13.82 -10.88 -0.49
N ASP A 29 -13.50 -9.84 0.28
CA ASP A 29 -14.18 -8.53 0.28
C ASP A 29 -13.99 -7.77 -1.05
N CYS A 30 -12.79 -7.81 -1.63
CA CYS A 30 -12.45 -7.02 -2.82
C CYS A 30 -12.55 -7.80 -4.14
N ILE A 31 -12.59 -9.13 -4.15
CA ILE A 31 -12.70 -9.93 -5.39
C ILE A 31 -13.97 -10.76 -5.38
N ALA A 32 -14.07 -11.70 -4.43
CA ALA A 32 -15.14 -12.69 -4.46
C ALA A 32 -16.52 -12.06 -4.27
N MET A 33 -16.62 -11.07 -3.36
CA MET A 33 -17.87 -10.39 -3.04
C MET A 33 -18.38 -9.52 -4.20
N PRO A 34 -17.63 -8.56 -4.79
CA PRO A 34 -18.15 -7.76 -5.89
C PRO A 34 -18.52 -8.60 -7.11
N ILE A 35 -17.66 -9.54 -7.50
CA ILE A 35 -17.92 -10.42 -8.65
C ILE A 35 -19.10 -11.34 -8.37
N GLY A 36 -19.11 -12.02 -7.21
CA GLY A 36 -20.16 -12.96 -6.84
C GLY A 36 -21.52 -12.30 -6.66
N LEU A 37 -21.59 -11.13 -6.01
CA LEU A 37 -22.82 -10.37 -5.86
C LEU A 37 -23.31 -9.81 -7.20
N TYR A 38 -22.41 -9.28 -8.04
CA TYR A 38 -22.78 -8.80 -9.37
C TYR A 38 -23.43 -9.92 -10.19
N PHE A 39 -22.73 -11.02 -10.45
CA PHE A 39 -23.28 -12.10 -11.29
C PHE A 39 -24.48 -12.80 -10.62
N GLY A 40 -24.45 -12.97 -9.30
CA GLY A 40 -25.52 -13.62 -8.55
C GLY A 40 -26.83 -12.82 -8.58
N LEU A 41 -26.77 -11.50 -8.40
CA LEU A 41 -27.94 -10.64 -8.44
C LEU A 41 -28.38 -10.35 -9.87
N TRP A 42 -27.44 -10.11 -10.79
CA TRP A 42 -27.74 -9.77 -12.19
C TRP A 42 -28.45 -10.91 -12.93
N TYR A 43 -28.03 -12.16 -12.71
CA TYR A 43 -28.59 -13.33 -13.39
C TYR A 43 -29.60 -14.11 -12.56
N GLY A 44 -29.61 -13.92 -11.23
CA GLY A 44 -30.47 -14.67 -10.31
C GLY A 44 -31.72 -13.92 -9.86
N THR A 45 -31.88 -12.64 -10.22
CA THR A 45 -33.01 -11.81 -9.76
C THR A 45 -33.50 -10.85 -10.85
N ASP A 46 -34.70 -10.31 -10.69
CA ASP A 46 -35.27 -9.27 -11.57
C ASP A 46 -34.98 -7.84 -11.06
N LEU A 47 -33.91 -7.66 -10.29
CA LEU A 47 -33.52 -6.35 -9.77
C LEU A 47 -33.05 -5.43 -10.89
N SER A 48 -33.31 -4.13 -10.75
CA SER A 48 -32.78 -3.16 -11.71
C SER A 48 -31.25 -3.10 -11.66
N PRO A 49 -30.57 -2.80 -12.79
CA PRO A 49 -29.11 -2.63 -12.83
C PRO A 49 -28.58 -1.70 -11.74
N ASN A 50 -29.24 -0.57 -11.52
CA ASN A 50 -28.94 0.37 -10.46
C ASN A 50 -28.98 -0.27 -9.06
N THR A 51 -30.01 -1.07 -8.77
CA THR A 51 -30.14 -1.75 -7.48
C THR A 51 -29.03 -2.78 -7.27
N VAL A 52 -28.70 -3.55 -8.30
CA VAL A 52 -27.61 -4.54 -8.25
C VAL A 52 -26.28 -3.86 -7.88
N PHE A 53 -25.88 -2.83 -8.62
CA PHE A 53 -24.62 -2.15 -8.36
C PHE A 53 -24.61 -1.36 -7.05
N SER A 54 -25.76 -0.85 -6.60
CA SER A 54 -25.89 -0.20 -5.29
C SER A 54 -25.68 -1.20 -4.15
N ILE A 55 -26.24 -2.41 -4.24
CA ILE A 55 -26.01 -3.49 -3.27
C ILE A 55 -24.54 -3.89 -3.26
N VAL A 56 -23.95 -4.11 -4.44
CA VAL A 56 -22.52 -4.46 -4.57
C VAL A 56 -21.65 -3.38 -3.93
N THR A 57 -21.91 -2.11 -4.22
CA THR A 57 -21.17 -0.97 -3.67
C THR A 57 -21.30 -0.87 -2.15
N ALA A 58 -22.50 -1.08 -1.61
CA ALA A 58 -22.75 -1.02 -0.17
C ALA A 58 -22.11 -2.19 0.60
N ALA A 59 -22.00 -3.35 -0.03
CA ALA A 59 -21.36 -4.53 0.55
C ALA A 59 -19.82 -4.44 0.51
N LEU A 60 -19.27 -3.65 -0.42
CA LEU A 60 -17.85 -3.60 -0.67
C LEU A 60 -17.06 -2.85 0.40
N GLY A 61 -15.89 -3.40 0.73
CA GLY A 61 -14.85 -2.67 1.44
C GLY A 61 -15.02 -2.70 2.96
N GLY A 62 -15.89 -3.57 3.48
CA GLY A 62 -16.12 -3.70 4.91
C GLY A 62 -14.84 -4.02 5.69
N VAL A 63 -14.00 -4.92 5.17
CA VAL A 63 -12.73 -5.30 5.82
C VAL A 63 -11.77 -4.12 5.84
N SER A 64 -11.65 -3.43 4.70
CA SER A 64 -10.74 -2.29 4.54
C SER A 64 -11.19 -1.05 5.35
N ILE A 65 -12.50 -0.82 5.49
CA ILE A 65 -13.08 0.23 6.35
C ILE A 65 -12.81 -0.08 7.82
N ILE A 66 -13.03 -1.33 8.26
CA ILE A 66 -12.74 -1.73 9.64
C ILE A 66 -11.26 -1.51 9.94
N GLU A 67 -10.35 -1.93 9.05
CA GLU A 67 -8.92 -1.73 9.25
C GLU A 67 -8.54 -0.26 9.28
N TYR A 68 -9.16 0.58 8.43
CA TYR A 68 -8.98 2.03 8.47
C TYR A 68 -9.27 2.61 9.86
N PHE A 69 -10.41 2.24 10.46
CA PHE A 69 -10.80 2.70 11.80
C PHE A 69 -9.94 2.09 12.91
N LEU A 70 -9.53 0.83 12.78
CA LEU A 70 -8.60 0.19 13.73
C LEU A 70 -7.25 0.91 13.73
N ARG A 71 -6.72 1.24 12.54
CA ARG A 71 -5.50 2.02 12.36
C ARG A 71 -5.62 3.41 12.98
N LEU A 72 -6.72 4.11 12.69
CA LEU A 72 -7.03 5.42 13.26
C LEU A 72 -7.06 5.37 14.80
N LYS A 73 -7.73 4.35 15.37
CA LYS A 73 -7.78 4.13 16.82
C LYS A 73 -6.40 3.87 17.42
N ARG A 74 -5.55 3.08 16.75
CA ARG A 74 -4.17 2.83 17.19
C ARG A 74 -3.35 4.12 17.23
N LEU A 75 -3.49 5.00 16.25
CA LEU A 75 -2.75 6.28 16.18
C LEU A 75 -3.23 7.31 17.21
N LEU A 76 -4.55 7.44 17.40
CA LEU A 76 -5.17 8.46 18.27
C LEU A 76 -5.17 8.12 19.77
N ARG A 77 -4.86 6.87 20.13
CA ARG A 77 -4.76 6.43 21.54
C ARG A 77 -3.76 7.30 22.29
N LYS A 78 -4.10 7.70 23.53
CA LYS A 78 -3.28 8.61 24.36
C LYS A 78 -1.80 8.15 24.46
N ASN A 79 -1.58 6.89 24.81
CA ASN A 79 -0.25 6.27 24.92
C ASN A 79 0.05 5.37 23.71
N SER A 80 -0.22 5.86 22.50
CA SER A 80 0.06 5.09 21.28
C SER A 80 1.58 4.89 21.12
N THR A 81 2.00 3.63 21.08
CA THR A 81 3.35 3.23 20.70
C THR A 81 3.52 3.15 19.19
N ALA A 82 2.46 3.38 18.42
CA ALA A 82 2.44 3.23 16.96
C ALA A 82 2.49 4.57 16.22
N ARG A 83 2.66 5.70 16.91
CA ARG A 83 2.67 7.03 16.29
C ARG A 83 4.05 7.42 15.73
N PRO A 84 4.13 8.15 14.60
CA PRO A 84 5.41 8.63 14.08
C PRO A 84 6.25 9.36 15.12
N ILE A 85 7.58 9.24 14.99
CA ILE A 85 8.52 9.80 15.97
C ILE A 85 8.37 11.32 16.04
N GLY A 86 8.23 11.84 17.27
CA GLY A 86 8.07 13.27 17.55
C GLY A 86 6.72 13.88 17.13
N ALA A 87 5.70 13.06 16.84
CA ALA A 87 4.39 13.53 16.42
C ALA A 87 3.41 13.75 17.58
N ARG A 88 2.55 14.77 17.46
CA ARG A 88 1.51 15.11 18.46
C ARG A 88 0.36 14.10 18.42
N ARG A 89 -0.48 14.08 19.46
CA ARG A 89 -1.58 13.09 19.61
C ARG A 89 -2.47 12.90 18.38
N TRP A 90 -2.76 13.99 17.68
CA TRP A 90 -3.69 14.03 16.55
C TRP A 90 -3.01 13.90 15.19
N TYR A 91 -1.70 13.62 15.16
CA TYR A 91 -1.02 13.37 13.90
C TYR A 91 -1.26 11.94 13.43
N LEU A 92 -1.71 11.85 12.18
CA LEU A 92 -1.78 10.62 11.41
C LEU A 92 -0.46 10.44 10.67
N ASP A 93 -0.13 9.20 10.38
CA ASP A 93 1.06 8.90 9.58
C ASP A 93 0.80 9.08 8.09
N PHE A 94 1.88 9.10 7.31
CA PHE A 94 1.81 9.36 5.89
C PHE A 94 1.00 8.28 5.19
N PHE A 95 1.23 7.00 5.47
CA PHE A 95 0.46 5.92 4.86
C PHE A 95 -1.05 6.07 5.09
N HIS A 96 -1.49 6.48 6.28
CA HIS A 96 -2.91 6.72 6.54
C HIS A 96 -3.49 7.81 5.65
N TRP A 97 -2.78 8.92 5.43
CA TRP A 97 -3.23 9.99 4.53
C TRP A 97 -3.32 9.55 3.06
N ASN A 98 -2.29 8.84 2.57
CA ASN A 98 -2.31 8.27 1.21
C ASN A 98 -3.47 7.27 1.05
N PHE A 99 -3.67 6.43 2.05
CA PHE A 99 -4.78 5.47 2.07
C PHE A 99 -6.15 6.18 2.12
N THR A 100 -6.29 7.29 2.86
CA THR A 100 -7.49 8.14 2.83
C THR A 100 -7.73 8.73 1.45
N LEU A 101 -6.68 9.21 0.76
CA LEU A 101 -6.81 9.77 -0.59
C LEU A 101 -7.28 8.70 -1.59
N GLY A 102 -6.67 7.51 -1.55
CA GLY A 102 -7.08 6.38 -2.38
C GLY A 102 -8.54 5.98 -2.15
N TRP A 103 -8.95 5.89 -0.88
CA TRP A 103 -10.35 5.64 -0.53
C TRP A 103 -11.30 6.73 -1.02
N PHE A 104 -10.90 7.99 -0.92
CA PHE A 104 -11.72 9.11 -1.38
C PHE A 104 -11.97 9.03 -2.90
N VAL A 105 -10.94 8.70 -3.68
CA VAL A 105 -11.07 8.46 -5.13
C VAL A 105 -12.03 7.31 -5.42
N ILE A 106 -11.85 6.16 -4.76
CA ILE A 106 -12.74 5.00 -4.92
C ILE A 106 -14.20 5.33 -4.57
N MET A 107 -14.42 6.05 -3.47
CA MET A 107 -15.77 6.43 -3.05
C MET A 107 -16.44 7.34 -4.08
N ILE A 108 -15.71 8.30 -4.65
CA ILE A 108 -16.24 9.12 -5.74
C ILE A 108 -16.60 8.26 -6.94
N GLU A 109 -15.72 7.36 -7.38
CA GLU A 109 -15.97 6.50 -8.54
C GLU A 109 -17.20 5.61 -8.35
N LEU A 110 -17.32 4.96 -7.20
CA LEU A 110 -18.44 4.07 -6.89
C LEU A 110 -19.76 4.84 -6.71
N ILE A 111 -19.74 6.00 -6.05
CA ILE A 111 -20.94 6.82 -5.88
C ILE A 111 -21.38 7.39 -7.24
N VAL A 112 -20.47 8.02 -7.99
CA VAL A 112 -20.78 8.60 -9.30
C VAL A 112 -21.21 7.52 -10.29
N GLY A 113 -20.56 6.35 -10.26
CA GLY A 113 -20.91 5.21 -11.09
C GLY A 113 -22.28 4.61 -10.79
N THR A 114 -22.81 4.77 -9.57
CA THR A 114 -24.13 4.25 -9.17
C THR A 114 -25.27 5.26 -9.24
N ILE A 115 -25.02 6.53 -9.58
CA ILE A 115 -26.08 7.53 -9.79
C ILE A 115 -26.99 7.23 -11.00
N PRO A 116 -26.47 6.82 -12.18
CA PRO A 116 -27.31 6.60 -13.35
C PRO A 116 -28.27 5.41 -13.20
N GLU A 117 -29.43 5.47 -13.88
CA GLU A 117 -30.39 4.36 -13.94
C GLU A 117 -29.78 3.11 -14.61
N ASP A 118 -28.91 3.32 -15.59
CA ASP A 118 -28.06 2.30 -16.21
C ASP A 118 -26.58 2.57 -15.87
N PRO A 119 -26.07 1.98 -14.76
CA PRO A 119 -24.72 2.25 -14.29
C PRO A 119 -23.64 1.83 -15.30
N PRO A 120 -22.66 2.71 -15.60
CA PRO A 120 -21.54 2.34 -16.44
C PRO A 120 -20.63 1.32 -15.73
N ILE A 121 -20.87 0.03 -15.99
CA ILE A 121 -20.10 -1.09 -15.42
C ILE A 121 -18.57 -0.97 -15.58
N ARG A 122 -18.11 -0.33 -16.67
CA ARG A 122 -16.67 -0.08 -16.89
C ARG A 122 -16.10 0.88 -15.85
N LEU A 123 -16.85 1.91 -15.47
CA LEU A 123 -16.44 2.81 -14.39
C LEU A 123 -16.45 2.06 -13.04
N LEU A 124 -17.43 1.19 -12.82
CA LEU A 124 -17.52 0.36 -11.61
C LEU A 124 -16.47 -0.77 -11.54
N ALA A 125 -15.70 -0.97 -12.61
CA ALA A 125 -14.55 -1.87 -12.65
C ALA A 125 -13.21 -1.17 -12.31
N MET A 126 -13.18 0.17 -12.30
CA MET A 126 -11.98 0.97 -12.06
C MET A 126 -11.49 1.07 -10.60
N PRO A 127 -12.28 0.87 -9.52
CA PRO A 127 -11.84 1.21 -8.16
C PRO A 127 -10.46 0.72 -7.75
N VAL A 128 -10.15 -0.55 -7.99
CA VAL A 128 -8.85 -1.13 -7.61
C VAL A 128 -7.74 -0.61 -8.52
N VAL A 129 -8.03 -0.33 -9.79
CA VAL A 129 -7.10 0.26 -10.75
C VAL A 129 -6.78 1.71 -10.37
N SER A 130 -7.78 2.48 -9.96
CA SER A 130 -7.61 3.85 -9.48
C SER A 130 -6.80 3.92 -8.19
N MET A 131 -6.92 2.92 -7.31
CA MET A 131 -6.04 2.78 -6.17
C MET A 131 -4.56 2.62 -6.58
N LEU A 132 -4.29 1.84 -7.65
CA LEU A 132 -2.93 1.70 -8.18
C LEU A 132 -2.40 3.02 -8.74
N TYR A 133 -3.24 3.80 -9.43
CA TYR A 133 -2.86 5.15 -9.88
C TYR A 133 -2.52 6.07 -8.72
N VAL A 134 -3.33 6.10 -7.66
CA VAL A 134 -3.07 6.95 -6.49
C VAL A 134 -1.72 6.61 -5.85
N PHE A 135 -1.51 5.34 -5.48
CA PHE A 135 -0.25 4.93 -4.84
C PHE A 135 0.95 5.01 -5.80
N GLY A 136 0.77 4.69 -7.08
CA GLY A 136 1.80 4.82 -8.12
C GLY A 136 2.27 6.26 -8.24
N THR A 137 1.33 7.19 -8.41
CA THR A 137 1.60 8.61 -8.60
C THR A 137 2.21 9.23 -7.35
N GLU A 138 1.72 8.89 -6.15
CA GLU A 138 2.30 9.35 -4.88
C GLU A 138 3.76 8.91 -4.71
N LEU A 139 4.07 7.64 -5.01
CA LEU A 139 5.44 7.14 -4.99
C LEU A 139 6.33 7.90 -5.99
N ILE A 140 5.85 8.13 -7.22
CA ILE A 140 6.59 8.89 -8.25
C ILE A 140 6.84 10.32 -7.79
N ILE A 141 5.81 11.03 -7.32
CA ILE A 141 5.94 12.42 -6.86
C ILE A 141 6.99 12.51 -5.75
N ALA A 142 6.88 11.66 -4.73
CA ALA A 142 7.83 11.66 -3.62
C ALA A 142 9.26 11.33 -4.06
N ASP A 143 9.43 10.38 -4.99
CA ASP A 143 10.74 10.04 -5.55
C ASP A 143 11.32 11.15 -6.44
N VAL A 144 10.48 11.86 -7.21
CA VAL A 144 10.86 13.03 -8.02
C VAL A 144 11.32 14.17 -7.11
N LEU A 145 10.54 14.52 -6.08
CA LEU A 145 10.92 15.55 -5.11
C LEU A 145 12.25 15.20 -4.42
N ARG A 146 12.45 13.93 -4.06
CA ARG A 146 13.72 13.44 -3.52
C ARG A 146 14.88 13.62 -4.50
N LEU A 147 14.69 13.25 -5.77
CA LEU A 147 15.73 13.33 -6.81
C LEU A 147 16.18 14.78 -7.05
N PHE A 148 15.25 15.73 -7.01
CA PHE A 148 15.55 17.16 -7.12
C PHE A 148 16.00 17.82 -5.81
N HIS A 149 16.24 17.03 -4.75
CA HIS A 149 16.63 17.53 -3.43
C HIS A 149 15.68 18.58 -2.86
N ILE A 150 14.39 18.47 -3.19
CA ILE A 150 13.37 19.34 -2.65
C ILE A 150 13.08 18.88 -1.21
N PRO A 151 13.24 19.75 -0.20
CA PRO A 151 13.01 19.39 1.19
C PRO A 151 11.52 19.10 1.43
N ALA A 152 11.24 18.25 2.41
CA ALA A 152 9.88 17.83 2.73
C ALA A 152 8.97 19.05 3.03
N PRO A 153 7.93 19.32 2.23
CA PRO A 153 7.09 20.52 2.37
C PRO A 153 6.26 20.50 3.65
N PHE A 154 5.94 19.31 4.13
CA PHE A 154 5.27 19.01 5.38
C PHE A 154 5.89 17.77 6.04
N ARG A 155 5.40 17.39 7.22
CA ARG A 155 5.89 16.22 7.94
C ARG A 155 5.44 14.94 7.24
N ILE A 156 6.38 14.06 6.91
CA ILE A 156 6.10 12.75 6.32
C ILE A 156 6.44 11.70 7.38
N SER A 157 5.43 11.26 8.12
CA SER A 157 5.59 10.31 9.23
C SER A 157 6.67 10.78 10.22
N SER A 158 7.73 10.00 10.44
CA SER A 158 8.78 10.36 11.39
C SER A 158 9.71 11.46 10.85
N MET A 159 9.62 11.79 9.57
CA MET A 159 10.46 12.81 8.94
C MET A 159 9.91 14.21 9.21
N PRO A 160 10.68 15.09 9.88
CA PRO A 160 10.23 16.45 10.14
C PRO A 160 10.16 17.27 8.84
N LYS A 161 9.30 18.30 8.84
CA LYS A 161 9.24 19.29 7.76
C LYS A 161 10.64 19.89 7.53
N GLY A 162 11.01 20.07 6.27
CA GLY A 162 12.32 20.62 5.87
C GLY A 162 13.46 19.60 5.78
N SER A 163 13.25 18.35 6.21
CA SER A 163 14.25 17.30 6.03
C SER A 163 14.33 16.82 4.58
N GLN A 164 15.49 16.29 4.17
CA GLN A 164 15.64 15.67 2.86
C GLN A 164 14.77 14.42 2.77
N LEU A 165 13.98 14.32 1.69
CA LEU A 165 13.05 13.21 1.48
C LEU A 165 13.76 11.86 1.42
N ARG A 166 13.12 10.85 2.00
CA ARG A 166 13.49 9.44 1.84
C ARG A 166 12.64 8.84 0.74
N PRO A 167 13.04 7.68 0.18
CA PRO A 167 12.20 6.94 -0.74
C PRO A 167 10.82 6.74 -0.14
N CYS A 168 9.75 6.97 -0.91
CA CYS A 168 8.39 6.91 -0.36
C CYS A 168 8.05 5.53 0.24
N VAL A 169 8.60 4.47 -0.35
CA VAL A 169 8.52 3.11 0.20
C VAL A 169 9.07 2.98 1.63
N TYR A 170 10.03 3.82 2.04
CA TYR A 170 10.51 3.88 3.42
C TYR A 170 9.36 4.23 4.37
N SER A 171 8.61 5.29 4.05
CA SER A 171 7.50 5.75 4.88
C SER A 171 6.36 4.74 4.93
N ILE A 172 6.07 4.07 3.80
CA ILE A 172 5.07 2.98 3.77
C ILE A 172 5.49 1.82 4.68
N ILE A 173 6.75 1.35 4.56
CA ILE A 173 7.26 0.25 5.41
C ILE A 173 7.22 0.66 6.89
N GLU A 174 7.70 1.86 7.19
CA GLU A 174 7.71 2.42 8.53
C GLU A 174 6.31 2.36 9.15
N ASP A 175 5.31 2.86 8.41
CA ASP A 175 3.97 3.07 8.92
C ASP A 175 3.13 1.79 8.98
N VAL A 176 3.23 0.92 7.97
CA VAL A 176 2.52 -0.37 7.97
C VAL A 176 3.06 -1.27 9.06
N VAL A 177 4.39 -1.39 9.19
CA VAL A 177 4.98 -2.26 10.21
C VAL A 177 4.78 -1.70 11.61
N ALA A 178 4.92 -0.38 11.80
CA ALA A 178 4.76 0.21 13.12
C ALA A 178 3.31 0.11 13.64
N VAL A 179 2.32 0.33 12.76
CA VAL A 179 0.91 0.39 13.16
C VAL A 179 0.20 -0.94 13.00
N ASP A 180 0.16 -1.51 11.79
CA ASP A 180 -0.59 -2.72 11.49
C ASP A 180 0.17 -3.94 12.00
N GLY A 181 1.49 -3.96 11.73
CA GLY A 181 2.43 -4.97 12.19
C GLY A 181 2.77 -4.89 13.69
N SER A 182 2.29 -3.88 14.41
CA SER A 182 2.57 -3.65 15.84
C SER A 182 4.07 -3.56 16.19
N GLY A 183 4.91 -3.10 15.26
CA GLY A 183 6.33 -2.85 15.51
C GLY A 183 6.60 -1.60 16.36
N GLY A 184 5.65 -0.65 16.37
CA GLY A 184 5.71 0.57 17.15
C GLY A 184 6.92 1.47 16.88
N VAL A 185 7.22 2.36 17.85
CA VAL A 185 8.35 3.29 17.81
C VAL A 185 9.69 2.56 17.70
N ALA A 186 9.86 1.43 18.40
CA ALA A 186 11.09 0.65 18.36
C ALA A 186 11.47 0.20 16.94
N PHE A 187 10.49 -0.23 16.14
CA PHE A 187 10.74 -0.56 14.73
C PHE A 187 11.11 0.68 13.92
N ARG A 188 10.44 1.81 14.14
CA ARG A 188 10.75 3.06 13.44
C ARG A 188 12.17 3.54 13.69
N GLU A 189 12.62 3.48 14.94
CA GLU A 189 13.99 3.83 15.33
C GLU A 189 15.02 2.87 14.71
N ALA A 190 14.75 1.56 14.75
CA ALA A 190 15.62 0.55 14.14
C ALA A 190 15.72 0.69 12.62
N LEU A 191 14.59 0.95 11.94
CA LEU A 191 14.53 1.20 10.51
C LEU A 191 15.31 2.47 10.15
N ASN A 192 15.15 3.54 10.94
CA ASN A 192 15.86 4.79 10.78
C ASN A 192 17.37 4.60 10.92
N LYS A 193 17.82 3.91 11.97
CA LYS A 193 19.24 3.62 12.22
C LYS A 193 19.85 2.85 11.05
N ARG A 194 19.22 1.74 10.63
CA ARG A 194 19.73 0.93 9.50
C ARG A 194 19.76 1.71 8.19
N TYR A 195 18.77 2.56 7.94
CA TYR A 195 18.73 3.38 6.73
C TYR A 195 19.86 4.41 6.69
N GLU A 196 20.18 5.02 7.83
CA GLU A 196 21.29 5.97 7.93
C GLU A 196 22.65 5.29 7.84
N ASP A 197 22.80 4.12 8.46
CA ASP A 197 24.10 3.45 8.56
C ASP A 197 24.45 2.61 7.32
N SER A 198 23.46 2.05 6.61
CA SER A 198 23.69 1.12 5.49
C SER A 198 23.34 1.73 4.13
N HIS A 199 24.38 2.03 3.35
CA HIS A 199 24.24 2.55 2.00
C HIS A 199 23.59 1.52 1.04
N VAL A 200 23.86 0.22 1.24
CA VAL A 200 23.24 -0.88 0.48
C VAL A 200 21.75 -0.95 0.76
N PHE A 201 21.33 -0.87 2.03
CA PHE A 201 19.93 -0.87 2.43
C PHE A 201 19.17 0.33 1.84
N ARG A 202 19.79 1.53 1.92
CA ARG A 202 19.25 2.75 1.31
C ARG A 202 19.07 2.62 -0.20
N ALA A 203 20.07 2.08 -0.90
CA ALA A 203 20.00 1.86 -2.34
C ALA A 203 18.94 0.81 -2.72
N MET A 204 18.79 -0.23 -1.90
CA MET A 204 17.73 -1.24 -2.06
C MET A 204 16.34 -0.58 -1.98
N LEU A 205 16.07 0.22 -0.95
CA LEU A 205 14.78 0.90 -0.80
C LEU A 205 14.48 1.85 -1.96
N ARG A 206 15.49 2.61 -2.45
CA ARG A 206 15.31 3.46 -3.65
C ARG A 206 14.84 2.65 -4.86
N ARG A 207 15.49 1.52 -5.14
CA ARG A 207 15.15 0.66 -6.28
C ARG A 207 13.78 0.02 -6.12
N LEU A 208 13.41 -0.38 -4.90
CA LEU A 208 12.08 -0.90 -4.60
C LEU A 208 11.00 0.16 -4.79
N GLY A 209 11.24 1.40 -4.35
CA GLY A 209 10.34 2.52 -4.58
C GLY A 209 10.04 2.69 -6.07
N ALA A 210 11.07 2.80 -6.89
CA ALA A 210 10.91 2.89 -8.35
C ALA A 210 10.21 1.66 -8.96
N PHE A 211 10.59 0.44 -8.54
CA PHE A 211 10.01 -0.80 -9.05
C PHE A 211 8.49 -0.88 -8.81
N TRP A 212 8.04 -0.51 -7.61
CA TRP A 212 6.62 -0.48 -7.27
C TRP A 212 5.89 0.69 -7.92
N ALA A 213 6.50 1.87 -7.95
CA ALA A 213 5.91 3.07 -8.54
C ALA A 213 5.60 2.88 -10.04
N PHE A 214 6.62 2.54 -10.83
CA PHE A 214 6.45 2.28 -12.26
C PHE A 214 5.63 1.02 -12.53
N GLY A 215 5.74 0.01 -11.66
CA GLY A 215 4.94 -1.21 -11.76
C GLY A 215 3.43 -0.91 -11.64
N MET A 216 3.03 -0.14 -10.62
CA MET A 216 1.63 0.22 -10.38
C MET A 216 1.07 1.09 -11.51
N GLU A 217 1.81 2.11 -11.96
CA GLU A 217 1.38 2.96 -13.07
C GLU A 217 1.24 2.16 -14.39
N ALA A 218 2.23 1.32 -14.71
CA ALA A 218 2.20 0.54 -15.94
C ALA A 218 1.01 -0.44 -15.96
N ILE A 219 0.78 -1.17 -14.86
CA ILE A 219 -0.37 -2.09 -14.81
C ILE A 219 -1.68 -1.32 -14.78
N ALA A 220 -1.76 -0.17 -14.12
CA ALA A 220 -2.97 0.64 -14.07
C ALA A 220 -3.36 1.13 -15.47
N ILE A 221 -2.38 1.59 -16.27
CA ILE A 221 -2.59 1.97 -17.68
C ILE A 221 -3.09 0.78 -18.50
N VAL A 222 -2.42 -0.37 -18.41
CA VAL A 222 -2.82 -1.57 -19.16
C VAL A 222 -4.23 -2.00 -18.78
N LEU A 223 -4.56 -2.05 -17.48
CA LEU A 223 -5.89 -2.44 -17.01
C LEU A 223 -6.96 -1.44 -17.41
N THR A 224 -6.67 -0.14 -17.38
CA THR A 224 -7.59 0.89 -17.86
C THR A 224 -7.91 0.66 -19.33
N ILE A 225 -6.89 0.47 -20.19
CA ILE A 225 -7.11 0.16 -21.61
C ILE A 225 -8.00 -1.07 -21.75
N LEU A 226 -7.66 -2.18 -21.07
CA LEU A 226 -8.45 -3.41 -21.13
C LEU A 226 -9.90 -3.20 -20.68
N ILE A 227 -10.12 -2.53 -19.56
CA ILE A 227 -11.45 -2.23 -18.99
C ILE A 227 -12.29 -1.42 -19.98
N PHE A 228 -11.71 -0.55 -20.80
CA PHE A 228 -12.45 0.24 -21.77
C PHE A 228 -12.57 -0.41 -23.16
N THR A 229 -11.78 -1.45 -23.48
CA THR A 229 -11.80 -2.09 -24.80
C THR A 229 -12.50 -3.45 -24.87
N VAL A 230 -12.50 -4.24 -23.79
CA VAL A 230 -13.05 -5.61 -23.80
C VAL A 230 -14.56 -5.63 -23.57
N GLN A 231 -15.21 -6.80 -23.60
CA GLN A 231 -16.62 -6.92 -23.23
C GLN A 231 -16.86 -6.49 -21.77
N HIS A 232 -18.03 -5.94 -21.48
CA HIS A 232 -18.31 -5.21 -20.25
C HIS A 232 -18.21 -6.06 -18.97
N GLU A 233 -18.63 -7.32 -18.98
CA GLU A 233 -18.49 -8.22 -17.83
C GLU A 233 -17.05 -8.71 -17.65
N ALA A 234 -16.36 -9.01 -18.75
CA ALA A 234 -14.94 -9.32 -18.72
C ALA A 234 -14.13 -8.15 -18.15
N ALA A 235 -14.48 -6.91 -18.52
CA ALA A 235 -13.89 -5.70 -17.95
C ALA A 235 -14.10 -5.62 -16.43
N TYR A 236 -15.32 -5.93 -15.97
CA TYR A 236 -15.64 -5.97 -14.54
C TYR A 236 -14.77 -7.00 -13.80
N VAL A 237 -14.71 -8.24 -14.28
CA VAL A 237 -13.88 -9.29 -13.66
C VAL A 237 -12.40 -8.90 -13.67
N ILE A 238 -11.90 -8.35 -14.77
CA ILE A 238 -10.50 -7.93 -14.91
C ILE A 238 -10.16 -6.84 -13.88
N GLY A 239 -10.99 -5.80 -13.78
CA GLY A 239 -10.77 -4.68 -12.88
C GLY A 239 -10.70 -5.07 -11.41
N TRP A 240 -11.53 -6.03 -10.98
CA TRP A 240 -11.56 -6.50 -9.59
C TRP A 240 -10.50 -7.56 -9.26
N SER A 241 -10.10 -8.41 -10.22
CA SER A 241 -9.23 -9.56 -9.93
C SER A 241 -7.75 -9.37 -10.30
N VAL A 242 -7.46 -8.80 -11.47
CA VAL A 242 -6.10 -8.75 -12.01
C VAL A 242 -5.14 -7.90 -11.16
N PRO A 243 -5.54 -6.76 -10.59
CA PRO A 243 -4.68 -6.01 -9.66
C PRO A 243 -4.11 -6.85 -8.52
N PHE A 244 -4.91 -7.74 -7.93
CA PHE A 244 -4.48 -8.58 -6.81
C PHE A 244 -3.54 -9.71 -7.25
N ILE A 245 -3.79 -10.29 -8.42
CA ILE A 245 -2.89 -11.28 -9.03
C ILE A 245 -1.54 -10.63 -9.31
N TRP A 246 -1.55 -9.45 -9.94
CA TRP A 246 -0.36 -8.65 -10.21
C TRP A 246 0.40 -8.31 -8.91
N ALA A 247 -0.30 -7.82 -7.89
CA ALA A 247 0.29 -7.50 -6.59
C ALA A 247 0.93 -8.75 -5.95
N GLY A 248 0.28 -9.91 -6.03
CA GLY A 248 0.83 -11.18 -5.56
C GLY A 248 2.16 -11.54 -6.24
N ILE A 249 2.22 -11.43 -7.57
CA ILE A 249 3.46 -11.66 -8.34
C ILE A 249 4.55 -10.65 -7.92
N TRP A 250 4.20 -9.38 -7.80
CA TRP A 250 5.14 -8.31 -7.41
C TRP A 250 5.68 -8.49 -6.00
N ILE A 251 4.86 -8.98 -5.05
CA ILE A 251 5.29 -9.34 -3.69
C ILE A 251 6.32 -10.45 -3.74
N VAL A 252 6.10 -11.50 -4.54
CA VAL A 252 7.03 -12.63 -4.67
C VAL A 252 8.38 -12.16 -5.24
N ILE A 253 8.36 -11.35 -6.30
CA ILE A 253 9.58 -10.76 -6.89
C ILE A 253 10.32 -9.92 -5.85
N THR A 254 9.59 -9.06 -5.14
CA THR A 254 10.13 -8.19 -4.07
C THR A 254 10.77 -9.02 -2.96
N TYR A 255 10.14 -10.11 -2.53
CA TYR A 255 10.66 -10.99 -1.48
C TYR A 255 12.04 -11.55 -1.83
N TYR A 256 12.20 -12.12 -3.03
CA TYR A 256 13.49 -12.68 -3.46
C TYR A 256 14.55 -11.59 -3.65
N TYR A 257 14.17 -10.45 -4.23
CA TYR A 257 15.08 -9.32 -4.41
C TYR A 257 15.60 -8.77 -3.07
N VAL A 258 14.70 -8.53 -2.10
CA VAL A 258 15.07 -8.07 -0.74
C VAL A 258 15.98 -9.09 -0.07
N LYS A 259 15.62 -10.38 -0.10
CA LYS A 259 16.44 -11.44 0.50
C LYS A 259 17.85 -11.49 -0.09
N LYS A 260 17.99 -11.28 -1.41
CA LYS A 260 19.30 -11.17 -2.07
C LYS A 260 20.06 -9.93 -1.58
N LYS A 261 19.44 -8.76 -1.57
CA LYS A 261 20.08 -7.50 -1.16
C LYS A 261 20.47 -7.45 0.32
N LEU A 262 19.70 -8.05 1.21
CA LEU A 262 20.07 -8.17 2.62
C LEU A 262 21.27 -9.11 2.84
N ARG A 263 21.50 -10.09 1.96
CA ARG A 263 22.72 -10.92 1.99
C ARG A 263 23.92 -10.13 1.49
N GLU A 264 23.77 -9.42 0.37
CA GLU A 264 24.82 -8.53 -0.16
C GLU A 264 25.20 -7.45 0.86
N GLU A 265 24.23 -6.88 1.58
CA GLU A 265 24.47 -5.92 2.66
C GLU A 265 25.35 -6.51 3.76
N LYS A 266 25.08 -7.74 4.21
CA LYS A 266 25.90 -8.39 5.25
C LYS A 266 27.35 -8.57 4.81
N VAL A 267 27.57 -9.00 3.57
CA VAL A 267 28.92 -9.19 3.01
C VAL A 267 29.65 -7.85 2.91
N ALA A 268 29.01 -6.85 2.30
CA ALA A 268 29.58 -5.51 2.18
C ALA A 268 29.89 -4.88 3.54
N TRP A 269 29.04 -5.14 4.56
CA TRP A 269 29.27 -4.67 5.92
C TRP A 269 30.54 -5.28 6.54
N THR A 270 30.73 -6.60 6.40
CA THR A 270 31.94 -7.27 6.89
C THR A 270 33.19 -6.76 6.19
N GLU A 271 33.14 -6.52 4.88
CA GLU A 271 34.24 -5.95 4.10
C GLU A 271 34.58 -4.53 4.55
N GLU A 272 33.57 -3.67 4.79
CA GLU A 272 33.78 -2.32 5.30
C GLU A 272 34.40 -2.28 6.70
N ILE A 273 34.03 -3.23 7.57
CA ILE A 273 34.65 -3.36 8.90
C ILE A 273 36.10 -3.77 8.74
N ALA A 274 36.39 -4.79 7.92
CA ALA A 274 37.74 -5.28 7.68
C ALA A 274 38.65 -4.21 7.07
N ALA A 275 38.13 -3.37 6.18
CA ALA A 275 38.88 -2.27 5.58
C ALA A 275 39.17 -1.10 6.55
N LYS A 276 38.42 -0.99 7.65
CA LYS A 276 38.57 0.06 8.68
C LYS A 276 39.29 -0.42 9.94
N ALA A 277 39.58 -1.72 10.04
CA ALA A 277 40.33 -2.35 11.13
C ALA A 277 41.83 -2.32 10.82
#